data_AF-A0A314ZRC2-F1
#
_entry.id   AF-A0A314ZRC2-F1
#
_cell.length_a   1.000
_cell.length_b   1.000
_cell.length_c   1.000
_cell.angle_alpha   90.00
_cell.angle_beta   90.00
_cell.angle_gamma   90.00
#
_symmetry.space_group_name_H-M   'P 1'
#
loop_
_entity.id
_entity.type
_entity.pdbx_description
1 polymer ?
#
loop_
_entity_poly.entity_id
_entity_poly.type
_entity_poly.pdbx_seq_one_letter_code
_entity_poly.pdbx_strand_id
1 'polypeptide(L)'
;MASSEIKSGALVSLQDLHPSSPYFKQGASLRVTGKLQEYSVETAIATIVDGSDSLKINTQRLRELSFRVGSIYQFIGELLIQPDNEAVLQARVGRNVDGIDLNLYYQSLQLLRQFQANHLKNPST
;
A
#
# COMPACT_ATOMS: atom_id res chain seq x y z
N MET A 1 8.41 -8.09 -26.68
CA MET A 1 8.40 -7.94 -25.22
C MET A 1 7.19 -7.10 -24.85
N ALA A 2 6.23 -7.65 -24.11
CA ALA A 2 5.05 -6.88 -23.72
C ALA A 2 5.48 -5.81 -22.70
N SER A 3 5.43 -4.54 -23.11
CA SER A 3 5.49 -3.42 -22.17
C SER A 3 4.24 -3.50 -21.30
N SER A 4 4.32 -4.17 -20.14
CA SER A 4 3.26 -4.08 -19.14
C SER A 4 3.27 -2.66 -18.60
N GLU A 5 2.23 -1.91 -18.91
CA GLU A 5 2.05 -0.54 -18.44
C GLU A 5 2.04 -0.54 -16.90
N ILE A 6 3.06 0.08 -16.29
CA ILE A 6 3.17 0.17 -14.84
C ILE A 6 2.13 1.18 -14.35
N LYS A 7 1.02 0.69 -13.82
CA LYS A 7 -0.06 1.54 -13.29
C LYS A 7 0.43 2.35 -12.09
N SER A 8 -0.03 3.59 -12.00
CA SER A 8 0.12 4.43 -10.80
C SER A 8 -0.46 3.73 -9.58
N GLY A 9 0.19 3.88 -8.43
CA GLY A 9 -0.27 3.30 -7.17
C GLY A 9 -1.38 4.14 -6.55
N ALA A 10 -2.60 3.61 -6.49
CA ALA A 10 -3.71 4.27 -5.82
C ALA A 10 -3.42 4.39 -4.32
N LEU A 11 -3.58 5.60 -3.78
CA LEU A 11 -3.28 5.91 -2.39
C LEU A 11 -4.41 5.40 -1.47
N VAL A 12 -4.13 4.39 -0.66
CA VAL A 12 -5.12 3.72 0.19
C VAL A 12 -4.57 3.54 1.60
N SER A 13 -5.47 3.53 2.59
CA SER A 13 -5.15 3.11 3.96
C SER A 13 -5.33 1.60 4.07
N LEU A 14 -4.75 0.97 5.09
CA LEU A 14 -4.93 -0.47 5.30
C LEU A 14 -6.39 -0.83 5.63
N GLN A 15 -7.11 0.08 6.30
CA GLN A 15 -8.54 -0.06 6.60
C GLN A 15 -9.41 -0.15 5.33
N ASP A 16 -8.95 0.42 4.21
CA ASP A 16 -9.67 0.33 2.93
C ASP A 16 -9.45 -1.01 2.21
N LEU A 17 -8.60 -1.91 2.72
CA LEU A 17 -8.23 -3.19 2.08
C LEU A 17 -9.02 -4.37 2.65
N HIS A 18 -10.34 -4.27 2.57
CA HIS A 18 -11.26 -5.37 2.89
C HIS A 18 -11.85 -6.00 1.60
N PRO A 19 -12.30 -7.26 1.62
CA PRO A 19 -12.76 -7.96 0.41
C PRO A 19 -13.87 -7.27 -0.39
N SER A 20 -14.73 -6.48 0.26
CA SER A 20 -15.79 -5.71 -0.40
C SER A 20 -15.34 -4.37 -0.99
N SER A 21 -14.08 -3.99 -0.79
CA SER A 21 -13.53 -2.72 -1.23
C SER A 21 -13.20 -2.74 -2.73
N PRO A 22 -13.40 -1.62 -3.46
CA PRO A 22 -12.95 -1.51 -4.85
C PRO A 22 -11.43 -1.64 -5.01
N TYR A 23 -10.66 -1.43 -3.94
CA TYR A 23 -9.19 -1.56 -3.95
C TYR A 23 -8.71 -3.00 -3.75
N PHE A 24 -9.57 -3.89 -3.23
CA PHE A 24 -9.25 -5.30 -3.02
C PHE A 24 -9.47 -6.08 -4.31
N LYS A 25 -8.60 -5.83 -5.30
CA LYS A 25 -8.67 -6.46 -6.61
C LYS A 25 -7.31 -7.03 -7.01
N GLN A 26 -7.34 -8.21 -7.63
CA GLN A 26 -6.16 -8.86 -8.17
C GLN A 26 -5.43 -7.92 -9.15
N GLY A 27 -4.14 -7.70 -8.90
CA GLY A 27 -3.27 -6.83 -9.70
C GLY A 27 -3.52 -5.33 -9.52
N ALA A 28 -4.29 -4.91 -8.51
CA ALA A 28 -4.46 -3.49 -8.20
C ALA A 28 -3.11 -2.89 -7.79
N SER A 29 -2.72 -1.78 -8.44
CA SER A 29 -1.52 -1.03 -8.06
C SER A 29 -1.86 -0.08 -6.93
N LEU A 30 -1.25 -0.29 -5.76
CA LEU A 30 -1.59 0.40 -4.52
C LEU A 30 -0.37 1.05 -3.90
N ARG A 31 -0.60 2.16 -3.20
CA ARG A 31 0.36 2.83 -2.33
C ARG A 31 -0.18 2.81 -0.90
N VAL A 32 0.52 2.09 -0.02
CA VAL A 32 0.14 1.85 1.37
C VAL A 32 1.22 2.35 2.31
N THR A 33 0.81 2.85 3.48
CA THR A 33 1.71 3.28 4.55
C THR A 33 1.35 2.51 5.81
N GLY A 34 2.35 2.08 6.58
CA GLY A 34 2.11 1.40 7.85
C GLY A 34 3.39 1.23 8.65
N LYS A 35 3.23 0.92 9.94
CA LYS A 35 4.34 0.59 10.83
C LYS A 35 4.76 -0.86 10.59
N LEU A 36 6.05 -1.10 10.36
CA LEU A 36 6.58 -2.45 10.21
C LEU A 36 6.52 -3.19 11.55
N GLN A 37 5.75 -4.27 11.61
CA GLN A 37 5.60 -5.09 12.81
C GLN A 37 6.58 -6.27 12.81
N GLU A 38 6.74 -6.93 11.68
CA GLU A 38 7.62 -8.10 11.54
C GLU A 38 8.22 -8.15 10.14
N TYR A 39 9.38 -8.80 10.02
CA TYR A 39 10.04 -9.06 8.76
C TYR A 39 10.78 -10.40 8.81
N SER A 40 10.47 -11.28 7.88
CA SER A 40 11.21 -12.54 7.68
C SER A 40 12.19 -12.39 6.53
N VAL A 41 13.47 -12.55 6.83
CA VAL A 41 14.55 -12.52 5.82
C VAL A 41 14.47 -13.76 4.90
N GLU A 42 14.04 -14.91 5.43
CA GLU A 42 13.98 -16.17 4.69
C GLU A 42 12.92 -16.13 3.60
N THR A 43 11.73 -15.62 3.91
CA THR A 43 10.62 -15.52 2.93
C THR A 43 10.56 -14.17 2.22
N ALA A 44 11.33 -13.18 2.69
CA ALA A 44 11.25 -11.79 2.27
C ALA A 44 9.82 -11.21 2.37
N ILE A 45 9.10 -11.61 3.43
CA ILE A 45 7.77 -11.08 3.77
C ILE A 45 7.91 -10.13 4.96
N ALA A 46 7.42 -8.91 4.78
CA ALA A 46 7.21 -7.93 5.83
C ALA A 46 5.72 -7.84 6.17
N THR A 47 5.36 -7.64 7.43
CA THR A 47 3.99 -7.31 7.82
C THR A 47 3.97 -5.89 8.36
N ILE A 48 3.15 -5.04 7.73
CA ILE A 48 2.88 -3.69 8.22
C ILE A 48 1.52 -3.63 8.90
N VAL A 49 1.40 -2.74 9.86
CA VAL A 49 0.17 -2.49 10.61
C VAL A 49 -0.20 -1.01 10.62
N ASP A 50 -1.49 -0.74 10.62
CA ASP A 50 -2.09 0.59 10.78
C ASP A 50 -3.38 0.43 11.60
N GLY A 51 -3.33 0.80 12.88
CA GLY A 51 -4.41 0.50 13.83
C GLY A 51 -4.55 -1.01 14.08
N SER A 52 -5.75 -1.55 13.81
CA SER A 52 -6.05 -2.99 13.90
C SER A 52 -5.78 -3.76 12.61
N ASP A 53 -5.55 -3.06 11.50
CA ASP A 53 -5.42 -3.65 10.18
C ASP A 53 -3.95 -3.94 9.86
N SER A 54 -3.72 -5.03 9.14
CA SER A 54 -2.39 -5.49 8.77
C SER A 54 -2.34 -5.92 7.30
N LEU A 55 -1.16 -5.81 6.70
CA LEU A 55 -0.94 -6.24 5.33
C LEU A 55 0.44 -6.88 5.18
N LYS A 56 0.48 -8.06 4.55
CA LYS A 56 1.71 -8.73 4.15
C LYS A 56 2.27 -8.07 2.89
N ILE A 57 3.56 -7.79 2.90
CA ILE A 57 4.31 -7.14 1.83
C ILE A 57 5.41 -8.10 1.39
N ASN A 58 5.37 -8.54 0.13
CA ASN A 58 6.49 -9.25 -0.47
C ASN A 58 7.56 -8.24 -0.90
N THR A 59 8.74 -8.36 -0.32
CA THR A 59 9.87 -7.44 -0.53
C THR A 59 10.97 -8.04 -1.40
N GLN A 60 10.79 -9.20 -2.02
CA GLN A 60 11.82 -9.88 -2.84
C GLN A 60 12.42 -9.00 -3.96
N ARG A 61 11.66 -8.02 -4.46
CA ARG A 61 12.10 -7.10 -5.52
C ARG A 61 12.82 -5.86 -4.99
N LEU A 62 12.87 -5.66 -3.67
CA LEU A 62 13.54 -4.53 -3.03
C LEU A 62 14.98 -4.93 -2.69
N ARG A 63 15.97 -4.33 -3.36
CA ARG A 63 17.38 -4.73 -3.23
C ARG A 63 18.19 -3.91 -2.21
N GLU A 64 17.67 -2.78 -1.73
CA GLU A 64 18.47 -1.80 -0.96
C GLU A 64 17.72 -1.20 0.25
N LEU A 65 16.72 -1.91 0.79
CA LEU A 65 15.95 -1.41 1.93
C LEU A 65 16.29 -2.18 3.22
N SER A 66 16.93 -1.50 4.17
CA SER A 66 17.13 -2.04 5.52
C SER A 66 15.83 -1.90 6.32
N PHE A 67 15.19 -3.03 6.57
CA PHE A 67 13.96 -3.09 7.38
C PHE A 67 14.27 -2.98 8.87
N ARG A 68 13.63 -2.01 9.53
CA ARG A 68 13.70 -1.79 10.98
C ARG A 68 12.30 -1.92 11.56
N VAL A 69 12.07 -3.00 12.30
CA VAL A 69 10.82 -3.22 13.03
C VAL A 69 10.52 -2.03 13.93
N GLY A 70 9.26 -1.61 13.93
CA GLY A 70 8.76 -0.44 14.64
C GLY A 70 8.80 0.86 13.84
N SER A 71 9.47 0.89 12.69
CA SER A 71 9.55 2.08 11.83
C SER A 71 8.37 2.17 10.86
N ILE A 72 8.10 3.37 10.35
CA ILE A 72 7.03 3.59 9.38
C ILE A 72 7.60 3.44 7.98
N TYR A 73 6.93 2.64 7.16
CA TYR A 73 7.29 2.45 5.77
C TYR A 73 6.12 2.78 4.85
N GLN A 74 6.47 3.20 3.65
CA GLN A 74 5.53 3.33 2.55
C GLN A 74 5.96 2.46 1.39
N PHE A 75 5.00 1.70 0.86
CA PHE A 75 5.21 0.77 -0.24
C PHE A 75 4.33 1.12 -1.42
N ILE A 76 4.82 0.85 -2.62
CA ILE A 76 4.04 0.87 -3.86
C ILE A 76 4.20 -0.50 -4.52
N GLY A 77 3.08 -1.14 -4.85
CA GLY A 77 3.11 -2.48 -5.45
C GLY A 77 1.77 -2.96 -5.95
N GLU A 78 1.77 -4.17 -6.51
CA GLU A 78 0.57 -4.85 -6.99
C GLU A 78 -0.01 -5.78 -5.92
N LEU A 79 -1.31 -5.72 -5.71
CA LEU A 79 -2.02 -6.61 -4.81
C LEU A 79 -2.16 -8.00 -5.43
N LEU A 80 -1.65 -9.02 -4.75
CA LEU A 80 -1.85 -10.42 -5.06
C LEU A 80 -2.80 -11.01 -4.01
N ILE A 81 -3.99 -11.41 -4.43
CA ILE A 81 -4.98 -12.09 -3.59
C ILE A 81 -4.77 -13.59 -3.82
N GLN A 82 -4.49 -14.31 -2.73
CA GLN A 82 -4.30 -15.75 -2.74
C GLN A 82 -5.66 -16.47 -2.68
N PRO A 83 -5.72 -17.78 -3.01
CA PRO A 83 -6.96 -18.55 -3.01
C PRO A 83 -7.68 -18.64 -1.65
N ASP A 84 -6.94 -18.44 -0.56
CA ASP A 84 -7.43 -18.35 0.82
C ASP A 84 -7.98 -16.94 1.18
N ASN A 85 -8.05 -16.05 0.19
CA ASN A 85 -8.44 -14.65 0.33
C ASN A 85 -7.44 -13.81 1.15
N GLU A 86 -6.22 -14.31 1.38
CA GLU A 86 -5.14 -13.50 1.94
C GLU A 86 -4.55 -12.58 0.87
N ALA A 87 -4.43 -11.29 1.18
CA ALA A 87 -3.82 -10.31 0.31
C ALA A 87 -2.34 -10.09 0.66
N VAL A 88 -1.49 -10.13 -0.36
CA VAL A 88 -0.06 -9.82 -0.26
C VAL A 88 0.29 -8.76 -1.29
N LEU A 89 0.87 -7.64 -0.86
CA LEU A 89 1.36 -6.62 -1.77
C LEU A 89 2.74 -7.01 -2.33
N GLN A 90 2.84 -7.16 -3.64
CA GLN A 90 4.12 -7.36 -4.33
C GLN A 90 4.82 -6.01 -4.47
N ALA A 91 5.69 -5.65 -3.52
CA ALA A 91 6.31 -4.34 -3.49
C ALA A 91 7.29 -4.15 -4.65
N ARG A 92 7.13 -3.04 -5.36
CA ARG A 92 8.06 -2.53 -6.37
C ARG A 92 8.99 -1.48 -5.78
N VAL A 93 8.45 -0.67 -4.87
CA VAL A 93 9.13 0.42 -4.18
C VAL A 93 8.79 0.31 -2.70
N GLY A 94 9.78 0.50 -1.85
CA GLY A 94 9.62 0.66 -0.41
C GLY A 94 10.52 1.78 0.09
N ARG A 95 10.03 2.59 1.03
CA ARG A 95 10.80 3.65 1.67
C ARG A 95 10.49 3.73 3.16
N ASN A 96 11.51 3.93 3.97
CA ASN A 96 11.33 4.36 5.36
C ASN A 96 10.85 5.83 5.34
N VAL A 97 9.83 6.14 6.13
CA VAL A 97 9.24 7.48 6.26
C VAL A 97 9.16 7.90 7.73
N ASP A 98 10.10 7.45 8.55
CA ASP A 98 10.21 7.90 9.93
C ASP A 98 10.30 9.43 9.98
N GLY A 99 9.54 10.03 10.90
CA GLY A 99 9.40 11.48 11.00
C GLY A 99 8.24 12.08 10.20
N ILE A 100 7.50 11.28 9.42
CA ILE A 100 6.21 11.73 8.86
C ILE A 100 5.20 11.94 9.99
N ASP A 101 4.47 13.07 9.93
CA ASP A 101 3.27 13.25 10.75
C ASP A 101 2.12 12.44 10.13
N LEU A 102 1.81 11.30 10.76
CA LEU A 102 0.76 10.40 10.29
C LEU A 102 -0.62 11.06 10.33
N ASN A 103 -0.91 11.91 11.33
CA ASN A 103 -2.20 12.57 11.45
C ASN A 103 -2.42 13.53 10.27
N LEU A 104 -1.41 14.36 9.98
CA LEU A 104 -1.45 15.26 8.83
C LEU A 104 -1.51 14.49 7.50
N TYR A 105 -0.81 13.37 7.40
CA TYR A 105 -0.87 12.47 6.25
C TYR A 105 -2.31 11.96 5.99
N TYR A 106 -3.01 11.46 7.02
CA TYR A 106 -4.39 10.99 6.87
C TYR A 106 -5.35 12.11 6.52
N GLN A 107 -5.21 13.29 7.14
CA GLN A 107 -6.00 14.48 6.77
C GLN A 107 -5.81 14.87 5.30
N SER A 108 -4.56 14.87 4.83
CA SER A 108 -4.24 15.17 3.43
C SER A 108 -4.84 14.14 2.46
N LEU A 109 -4.82 12.87 2.84
CA LEU A 109 -5.39 11.77 2.08
C LEU A 109 -6.92 11.87 2.00
N GLN A 110 -7.58 12.31 3.07
CA GLN A 110 -9.02 12.60 3.06
C GLN A 110 -9.37 13.76 2.13
N LEU A 111 -8.60 14.85 2.15
CA LEU A 111 -8.78 15.99 1.24
C LEU A 111 -8.62 15.57 -0.23
N LEU A 112 -7.61 14.74 -0.54
CA LEU A 112 -7.42 14.19 -1.88
C LEU A 112 -8.65 13.39 -2.34
N ARG A 113 -9.21 12.54 -1.48
CA ARG A 113 -10.42 11.76 -1.80
C ARG A 113 -11.62 12.65 -2.07
N GLN A 114 -11.82 13.68 -1.24
CA GLN A 114 -12.91 14.65 -1.42
C GLN A 114 -12.77 15.39 -2.76
N PHE A 115 -11.56 15.85 -3.07
CA PHE A 115 -11.26 16.50 -4.35
C PHE A 115 -11.56 15.58 -5.54
N GLN A 116 -11.06 14.35 -5.51
CA GLN A 116 -11.31 13.35 -6.55
C GLN A 116 -12.81 13.05 -6.70
N ALA A 117 -13.53 12.85 -5.60
CA ALA A 117 -14.97 12.58 -5.63
C ALA A 117 -15.78 13.74 -6.24
N ASN A 118 -15.38 14.99 -5.96
CA ASN A 118 -16.04 16.17 -6.51
C ASN A 118 -15.74 16.36 -8.01
N HIS A 119 -14.50 16.12 -8.45
CA HIS A 119 -14.11 16.32 -9.85
C HIS A 119 -14.44 15.13 -10.77
N LEU A 120 -14.47 13.89 -10.27
CA LEU A 120 -14.90 12.74 -11.06
C LEU A 120 -16.42 12.70 -11.27
N LYS A 121 -17.21 13.32 -10.37
CA LYS A 121 -18.67 13.45 -10.53
C LYS A 121 -19.08 14.57 -11.50
N ASN A 122 -18.18 15.49 -11.81
CA ASN A 122 -18.39 16.59 -12.75
C ASN A 122 -17.42 16.46 -13.94
N PRO A 123 -17.70 15.60 -14.94
CA PRO A 123 -16.85 15.45 -16.13
C PRO A 123 -16.95 16.65 -17.10
N SER A 124 -17.25 17.85 -16.60
CA SER A 124 -17.58 19.02 -17.42
C SER A 124 -16.72 20.22 -17.01
N THR A 125 -15.53 20.33 -17.60
CA THR A 125 -15.00 21.59 -18.15
C THR A 125 -13.99 21.28 -19.24
#